data_AF-A0A537U006-F1
#
_entry.id   AF-A0A537U006-F1
#
_cell.length_a   1.000
_cell.length_b   1.000
_cell.length_c   1.000
_cell.angle_alpha   90.00
_cell.angle_beta   90.00
_cell.angle_gamma   90.00
#
_symmetry.space_group_name_H-M   'P 1'
#
loop_
_entity.id
_entity.type
_entity.pdbx_description
1 polymer ?
#
loop_
_entity_poly.entity_id
_entity_poly.type
_entity_poly.pdbx_seq_one_letter_code
_entity_poly.pdbx_strand_id
1 'polypeptide(L)'
;MNQQTVGLSDGDLRALSDMIAKLPAPEPISDTPDPARMDRGRALAQANRCNFCHQSNYQGVENVPRLAGQREDYLLKSLRAYKDNTRRGYDAQMSEVVYAMKDDDLVDLAYFLARLK
;
A
#
# COMPACT_ATOMS: atom_id res chain seq x y z
N MET A 1 -11.34 -12.63 -3.17
CA MET A 1 -11.58 -12.26 -1.76
C MET A 1 -13.05 -12.16 -1.42
N ASN A 2 -13.85 -11.24 -1.98
CA ASN A 2 -15.25 -11.03 -1.52
C ASN A 2 -16.10 -12.30 -1.42
N GLN A 3 -16.04 -13.21 -2.42
CA GLN A 3 -16.79 -14.48 -2.38
C GLN A 3 -16.27 -15.49 -1.35
N GLN A 4 -14.98 -15.47 -1.05
CA GLN A 4 -14.34 -16.38 -0.10
C GLN A 4 -14.64 -16.02 1.36
N THR A 5 -15.14 -14.80 1.61
CA THR A 5 -15.40 -14.30 2.95
C THR A 5 -16.90 -14.22 3.29
N VAL A 6 -17.81 -14.50 2.34
CA VAL A 6 -19.27 -14.35 2.54
C VAL A 6 -19.82 -15.16 3.72
N GLY A 7 -19.23 -16.31 4.02
CA GLY A 7 -19.68 -17.20 5.10
C GLY A 7 -18.88 -17.11 6.40
N LEU A 8 -17.90 -16.20 6.49
CA LEU A 8 -17.07 -16.08 7.69
C LEU A 8 -17.78 -15.22 8.74
N SER A 9 -17.77 -15.68 9.99
CA SER A 9 -18.23 -14.86 11.12
C SER A 9 -17.22 -13.78 11.48
N ASP A 10 -17.64 -12.77 12.25
CA ASP A 10 -16.72 -11.77 12.80
C ASP A 10 -15.59 -12.41 13.62
N GLY A 11 -15.89 -13.51 14.32
CA GLY A 11 -14.89 -14.27 15.07
C GLY A 11 -13.82 -14.86 14.16
N ASP A 12 -14.24 -15.45 13.03
CA ASP A 12 -13.33 -16.04 12.03
C ASP A 12 -12.44 -14.97 11.39
N LEU A 13 -13.02 -13.81 11.07
CA LEU A 13 -12.27 -12.69 10.49
C LEU A 13 -11.22 -12.14 11.45
N ARG A 14 -11.55 -12.01 12.74
CA ARG A 14 -10.58 -11.60 13.79
C ARG A 14 -9.48 -12.64 13.95
N ALA A 15 -9.83 -13.92 14.04
CA ALA A 15 -8.85 -15.00 14.17
C ALA A 15 -7.90 -15.06 12.97
N LEU A 16 -8.42 -14.89 11.75
CA LEU A 16 -7.61 -14.80 10.53
C LEU A 16 -6.68 -13.59 10.56
N SER A 17 -7.18 -12.42 10.98
CA SER A 17 -6.37 -11.20 11.14
C SER A 17 -5.23 -11.41 12.14
N ASP A 18 -5.52 -11.97 13.31
CA ASP A 18 -4.53 -12.23 14.36
C ASP A 18 -3.46 -13.23 13.91
N MET A 19 -3.84 -14.23 13.10
CA MET A 19 -2.92 -15.18 12.52
C MET A 19 -1.97 -14.50 11.53
N ILE A 20 -2.51 -13.70 10.60
CA ILE A 20 -1.71 -12.98 9.59
C ILE A 20 -0.76 -11.98 10.24
N ALA A 21 -1.21 -11.27 11.29
CA ALA A 21 -0.40 -10.27 11.99
C ALA A 21 0.86 -10.85 12.67
N LYS A 22 0.87 -12.16 12.95
CA LYS A 22 2.01 -12.87 13.56
C LYS A 22 2.99 -13.45 12.53
N LEU A 23 2.65 -13.41 11.24
CA LEU A 23 3.56 -13.84 10.18
C LEU A 23 4.74 -12.86 10.08
N PRO A 24 5.92 -13.33 9.61
CA PRO A 24 7.04 -12.44 9.35
C PRO A 24 6.66 -11.36 8.33
N ALA A 25 7.32 -10.21 8.41
CA ALA A 25 7.15 -9.15 7.43
C ALA A 25 7.46 -9.66 6.01
N PRO A 26 6.73 -9.19 4.98
CA PRO A 26 7.02 -9.58 3.60
C PRO A 26 8.46 -9.24 3.21
N GLU A 27 9.12 -10.17 2.53
CA GLU A 27 10.40 -9.88 1.91
C GLU A 27 10.18 -8.97 0.68
N PRO A 28 10.95 -7.87 0.55
CA PRO A 28 10.85 -7.02 -0.63
C PRO A 28 11.27 -7.76 -1.89
N ILE A 29 10.94 -7.20 -3.06
CA ILE A 29 11.40 -7.74 -4.34
C ILE A 29 12.94 -7.74 -4.37
N SER A 30 13.54 -8.91 -4.61
CA SER A 30 15.00 -9.12 -4.59
C SER A 30 15.71 -8.81 -5.92
N ASP A 31 15.13 -7.94 -6.74
CA ASP A 31 15.75 -7.51 -7.99
C ASP A 31 16.76 -6.38 -7.76
N THR A 32 17.57 -6.07 -8.77
CA THR A 32 18.42 -4.87 -8.72
C THR A 32 17.55 -3.65 -8.97
N PRO A 33 17.42 -2.71 -8.00
CA PRO A 33 16.57 -1.54 -8.19
C PRO A 33 17.14 -0.56 -9.22
N ASP A 34 16.27 0.05 -10.00
CA ASP A 34 16.57 1.22 -10.84
C ASP A 34 16.67 2.47 -9.93
N PRO A 35 17.86 3.07 -9.78
CA PRO A 35 18.06 4.20 -8.88
C PRO A 35 17.18 5.41 -9.23
N ALA A 36 16.96 5.67 -10.53
CA ALA A 36 16.19 6.84 -10.96
C ALA A 36 14.71 6.68 -10.61
N ARG A 37 14.17 5.46 -10.71
CA ARG A 37 12.79 5.16 -10.28
C ARG A 37 12.66 5.23 -8.75
N MET A 38 13.65 4.73 -8.02
CA MET A 38 13.68 4.84 -6.56
C MET A 38 13.67 6.29 -6.08
N ASP A 39 14.45 7.16 -6.72
CA ASP A 39 14.52 8.58 -6.35
C ASP A 39 13.21 9.33 -6.68
N ARG A 40 12.61 9.07 -7.85
CA ARG A 40 11.30 9.64 -8.20
C ARG A 40 10.21 9.18 -7.25
N GLY A 41 10.11 7.88 -6.97
CA GLY A 41 9.14 7.33 -6.02
C GLY A 41 9.31 7.89 -4.61
N ARG A 42 10.55 8.06 -4.14
CA ARG A 42 10.84 8.72 -2.85
C ARG A 42 10.37 10.17 -2.82
N ALA A 43 10.68 10.94 -3.87
CA ALA A 43 10.27 12.34 -3.97
C ALA A 43 8.74 12.47 -3.99
N LEU A 44 8.06 11.59 -4.74
CA LEU A 44 6.59 11.53 -4.77
C LEU A 44 6.00 11.21 -3.40
N ALA A 45 6.56 10.23 -2.69
CA ALA A 45 6.10 9.86 -1.34
C ALA A 45 6.26 11.01 -0.34
N GLN A 46 7.33 11.80 -0.45
CA GLN A 46 7.57 12.98 0.37
C GLN A 46 6.64 14.15 0.00
N ALA A 47 6.51 14.46 -1.29
CA ALA A 47 5.68 15.55 -1.79
C ALA A 47 4.21 15.37 -1.39
N ASN A 48 3.71 14.14 -1.41
CA ASN A 48 2.34 13.79 -1.02
C ASN A 48 2.20 13.40 0.46
N ARG A 49 3.27 13.56 1.26
CA ARG A 49 3.29 13.31 2.71
C ARG A 49 2.79 11.92 3.11
N CYS A 50 3.08 10.89 2.31
CA CYS A 50 2.60 9.52 2.54
C CYS A 50 3.05 8.97 3.90
N ASN A 51 4.22 9.41 4.36
CA ASN A 51 4.78 9.06 5.66
C ASN A 51 4.03 9.62 6.87
N PHE A 52 3.14 10.61 6.67
CA PHE A 52 2.36 11.19 7.76
C PHE A 52 1.39 10.17 8.36
N CYS A 53 0.71 9.39 7.50
CA CYS A 53 -0.18 8.31 7.95
C CYS A 53 0.54 6.97 8.00
N HIS A 54 1.34 6.64 6.98
CA HIS A 54 1.95 5.30 6.84
C HIS A 54 3.24 5.11 7.64
N GLN A 55 3.64 6.08 8.46
CA GLN A 55 4.93 6.15 9.18
C GLN A 55 6.14 6.43 8.28
N SER A 56 7.23 6.89 8.89
CA SER A 56 8.46 7.33 8.20
C SER A 56 9.11 6.24 7.33
N ASN A 57 8.96 4.98 7.72
CA ASN A 57 9.43 3.81 6.99
C ASN A 57 8.29 2.95 6.44
N TYR A 58 7.08 3.50 6.32
CA TYR A 58 5.97 2.88 5.60
C TYR A 58 5.52 1.52 6.15
N GLN A 59 5.78 1.23 7.42
CA GLN A 59 5.30 0.02 8.11
C GLN A 59 3.83 0.09 8.51
N GLY A 60 3.19 1.27 8.39
CA GLY A 60 1.83 1.48 8.86
C GLY A 60 1.72 1.48 10.38
N VAL A 61 0.50 1.73 10.86
CA VAL A 61 0.12 1.71 12.28
C VAL A 61 -1.38 1.50 12.38
N GLU A 62 -1.83 0.61 13.26
CA GLU A 62 -3.25 0.33 13.50
C GLU A 62 -4.05 0.07 12.20
N ASN A 63 -5.00 0.95 11.86
CA ASN A 63 -5.85 0.87 10.67
C ASN A 63 -5.16 1.37 9.39
N VAL A 64 -3.97 1.98 9.50
CA VAL A 64 -3.18 2.43 8.36
C VAL A 64 -2.22 1.31 7.95
N PRO A 65 -2.39 0.73 6.74
CA PRO A 65 -1.68 -0.48 6.37
C PRO A 65 -0.18 -0.22 6.09
N ARG A 66 0.61 -1.27 6.27
CA ARG A 66 1.99 -1.37 5.79
C ARG A 66 2.05 -1.27 4.26
N LEU A 67 2.93 -0.41 3.75
CA LEU A 67 3.24 -0.29 2.32
C LEU A 67 4.64 -0.83 1.98
N ALA A 68 5.60 -0.75 2.91
CA ALA A 68 6.96 -1.22 2.69
C ALA A 68 7.00 -2.72 2.39
N GLY A 69 7.60 -3.07 1.25
CA GLY A 69 7.75 -4.46 0.80
C GLY A 69 6.46 -5.09 0.32
N GLN A 70 5.39 -4.31 0.14
CA GLN A 70 4.17 -4.81 -0.49
C GLN A 70 4.40 -5.01 -1.99
N ARG A 71 3.70 -5.96 -2.60
CA ARG A 71 3.85 -6.25 -4.02
C ARG A 71 3.57 -5.01 -4.89
N GLU A 72 4.45 -4.75 -5.85
CA GLU A 72 4.36 -3.61 -6.78
C GLU A 72 3.03 -3.61 -7.55
N ASP A 73 2.62 -4.76 -8.07
CA ASP A 73 1.38 -4.89 -8.85
C ASP A 73 0.13 -4.63 -8.00
N TYR A 74 0.13 -5.07 -6.74
CA TYR A 74 -0.97 -4.81 -5.81
C TYR A 74 -1.01 -3.34 -5.38
N LEU A 75 0.14 -2.71 -5.12
CA LEU A 75 0.23 -1.29 -4.81
C LEU A 75 -0.32 -0.45 -5.96
N LEU A 76 0.17 -0.68 -7.18
CA LEU A 76 -0.28 0.04 -8.36
C LEU A 76 -1.79 -0.14 -8.61
N LYS A 77 -2.28 -1.38 -8.51
CA LYS A 77 -3.72 -1.65 -8.62
C LYS A 77 -4.52 -0.90 -7.57
N SER A 78 -4.06 -0.89 -6.32
CA SER A 78 -4.76 -0.24 -5.22
C SER A 78 -4.76 1.27 -5.34
N LEU A 79 -3.63 1.88 -5.71
CA LEU A 79 -3.49 3.32 -5.93
C LEU A 79 -4.41 3.80 -7.06
N ARG A 80 -4.42 3.08 -8.20
CA ARG A 80 -5.34 3.37 -9.31
C ARG A 80 -6.81 3.25 -8.88
N ALA A 81 -7.15 2.22 -8.11
CA ALA A 81 -8.51 2.01 -7.63
C ALA A 81 -8.97 3.07 -6.61
N TYR A 82 -8.06 3.65 -5.83
CA TYR A 82 -8.38 4.79 -4.98
C TYR A 82 -8.56 6.08 -5.79
N LYS A 83 -7.74 6.27 -6.85
CA LYS A 83 -7.80 7.43 -7.75
C LYS A 83 -9.10 7.48 -8.56
N ASP A 84 -9.55 6.33 -9.08
CA ASP A 84 -10.80 6.22 -9.84
C ASP A 84 -12.04 6.00 -8.96
N ASN A 85 -11.85 5.95 -7.64
CA ASN A 85 -12.88 5.74 -6.63
C ASN A 85 -13.64 4.39 -6.74
N THR A 86 -13.07 3.40 -7.43
CA THR A 86 -13.60 2.02 -7.47
C THR A 86 -13.26 1.23 -6.20
N ARG A 87 -12.22 1.64 -5.47
CA ARG A 87 -11.91 1.18 -4.11
C ARG A 87 -12.18 2.30 -3.13
N ARG A 88 -13.05 2.05 -2.15
CA ARG A 88 -13.31 2.96 -1.04
C ARG A 88 -12.47 2.55 0.17
N GLY A 89 -11.81 3.53 0.79
CA GLY A 89 -11.19 3.35 2.10
C GLY A 89 -12.23 3.31 3.20
N TYR A 90 -11.77 3.13 4.44
CA TYR A 90 -12.62 3.38 5.62
C TYR A 90 -13.03 4.86 5.67
N ASP A 91 -12.12 5.73 5.25
CA ASP A 91 -12.32 7.14 4.99
C ASP A 91 -11.95 7.49 3.53
N ALA A 92 -12.14 8.76 3.16
CA ALA A 92 -11.81 9.28 1.83
C ALA A 92 -10.33 9.67 1.68
N GLN A 93 -9.51 9.56 2.74
CA GLN A 93 -8.16 10.15 2.78
C GLN A 93 -7.27 9.64 1.65
N MET A 94 -7.25 8.31 1.45
CA MET A 94 -6.44 7.73 0.37
C MET A 94 -6.87 8.21 -1.01
N SER A 95 -8.19 8.26 -1.27
CA SER A 95 -8.73 8.76 -2.54
C SER A 95 -8.37 10.23 -2.76
N GLU A 96 -8.45 11.07 -1.72
CA GLU A 96 -8.07 12.49 -1.79
C GLU A 96 -6.58 12.68 -2.11
N VAL A 97 -5.69 11.94 -1.44
CA VAL A 97 -4.24 12.04 -1.65
C VAL A 97 -3.84 11.66 -3.08
N VAL A 98 -4.40 10.57 -3.63
CA VAL A 98 -4.00 10.08 -4.96
C VAL A 98 -4.76 10.73 -6.12
N TYR A 99 -5.84 11.46 -5.85
CA TYR A 99 -6.71 12.04 -6.88
C TYR A 99 -5.95 12.90 -7.89
N ALA A 100 -5.05 13.77 -7.40
CA ALA A 100 -4.28 14.70 -8.22
C ALA A 100 -3.02 14.10 -8.86
N MET A 101 -2.63 12.86 -8.50
CA MET A 101 -1.41 12.24 -9.00
C MET A 101 -1.57 11.71 -10.43
N LYS A 102 -0.51 11.73 -11.24
CA LYS A 102 -0.55 11.12 -12.58
C LYS A 102 -0.37 9.62 -12.48
N ASP A 103 -0.82 8.87 -13.49
CA ASP A 103 -0.69 7.42 -13.49
C ASP A 103 0.78 6.96 -13.46
N ASP A 104 1.65 7.63 -14.21
CA ASP A 104 3.10 7.36 -14.19
C ASP A 104 3.73 7.59 -12.80
N ASP A 105 3.23 8.58 -12.05
CA ASP A 105 3.66 8.83 -10.66
C ASP A 105 3.26 7.66 -9.76
N LEU A 106 2.07 7.07 -9.97
CA LEU A 106 1.62 5.89 -9.23
C LEU A 106 2.50 4.67 -9.53
N VAL A 107 2.97 4.53 -10.77
CA VAL A 107 3.89 3.46 -11.18
C VAL A 107 5.23 3.57 -10.44
N ASP A 108 5.84 4.75 -10.40
CA ASP A 108 7.11 4.94 -9.68
C ASP A 108 6.94 4.91 -8.16
N LEU A 109 5.81 5.37 -7.63
CA LEU A 109 5.50 5.24 -6.20
C LEU A 109 5.35 3.77 -5.78
N ALA A 110 4.61 2.96 -6.56
CA ALA A 110 4.45 1.53 -6.32
C ALA A 110 5.80 0.79 -6.40
N TYR A 111 6.62 1.12 -7.40
CA TYR A 111 7.96 0.56 -7.58
C TYR A 111 8.86 0.79 -6.37
N PHE A 112 8.87 2.03 -5.88
CA PHE A 112 9.66 2.44 -4.72
C PHE A 112 9.22 1.70 -3.45
N LEU A 113 7.92 1.75 -3.12
CA LEU A 113 7.39 1.16 -1.88
C LEU A 113 7.59 -0.37 -1.83
N ALA A 114 7.50 -1.04 -2.97
CA ALA A 114 7.68 -2.49 -3.07
C ALA A 114 9.11 -2.98 -2.77
N ARG A 115 10.09 -2.08 -2.84
CA ARG A 115 11.52 -2.37 -2.61
C ARG A 115 12.03 -1.83 -1.28
N LEU A 116 11.13 -1.32 -0.43
CA LEU A 116 11.46 -0.94 0.94
C LEU A 116 11.35 -2.13 1.90
N LYS A 117 12.15 -2.10 2.96
CA LYS A 117 12.06 -3.02 4.10
C LYS A 117 11.21 -2.44 5.21
#